data_AF-A0A369MPE4-F1
#
_entry.id   AF-A0A369MPE4-F1
#
_cell.length_a   1.000
_cell.length_b   1.000
_cell.length_c   1.000
_cell.angle_alpha   90.00
_cell.angle_beta   90.00
_cell.angle_gamma   90.00
#
_symmetry.space_group_name_H-M   'P 1'
#
loop_
_entity.id
_entity.type
_entity.pdbx_description
1 polymer ?
#
loop_
_entity_poly.entity_id
_entity_poly.type
_entity_poly.pdbx_seq_one_letter_code
_entity_poly.pdbx_strand_id
1 'polypeptide(L)'
;MNAARRIVRVICVFNGVCAVVCGGFMMAGAAGILPPAFDELFGFFDLMVPLIQRMPLPAYMTADLFWPGLALALVNGVANLVAAVLFACNDGRARSWALFAGALLIVWCAFELVYLPNPVSVIYLVIGLVQTACAAVMRPAR
;
A
#
# COMPACT_ATOMS: atom_id res chain seq x y z
N MET A 1 9.57 13.03 -22.51
CA MET A 1 9.38 12.33 -21.20
C MET A 1 9.09 10.87 -21.47
N ASN A 2 9.91 9.94 -20.95
CA ASN A 2 9.70 8.51 -21.16
C ASN A 2 8.36 8.08 -20.54
N ALA A 3 7.44 7.51 -21.31
CA ALA A 3 6.09 7.13 -20.86
C ALA A 3 6.12 6.29 -19.57
N ALA A 4 7.09 5.38 -19.44
CA ALA A 4 7.33 4.57 -18.24
C ALA A 4 7.53 5.42 -16.97
N ARG A 5 8.26 6.54 -17.05
CA ARG A 5 8.48 7.43 -15.89
C ARG A 5 7.19 8.07 -15.41
N ARG A 6 6.34 8.51 -16.33
CA ARG A 6 5.04 9.10 -16.00
C ARG A 6 4.12 8.06 -15.36
N ILE A 7 4.08 6.85 -15.93
CA ILE A 7 3.29 5.74 -15.40
C ILE A 7 3.72 5.38 -13.98
N VAL A 8 5.01 5.11 -13.75
CA VAL A 8 5.51 4.73 -12.42
C VAL A 8 5.26 5.82 -11.39
N ARG A 9 5.48 7.09 -11.76
CA ARG A 9 5.21 8.22 -10.86
C ARG A 9 3.74 8.30 -10.47
N VAL A 10 2.82 8.15 -11.44
CA VAL A 10 1.37 8.17 -11.18
C VAL A 10 0.99 7.01 -10.26
N ILE A 11 1.50 5.80 -10.53
CA ILE A 11 1.22 4.62 -9.71
C ILE A 11 1.75 4.81 -8.29
N CYS A 12 2.97 5.33 -8.11
CA CYS A 12 3.55 5.60 -6.79
C CYS A 12 2.71 6.63 -6.02
N VAL A 13 2.27 7.72 -6.66
CA VAL A 13 1.40 8.70 -6.00
C VAL A 13 0.06 8.06 -5.61
N PHE A 14 -0.56 7.34 -6.54
CA PHE A 14 -1.85 6.69 -6.31
C PHE A 14 -1.78 5.68 -5.16
N ASN A 15 -0.88 4.69 -5.24
CA ASN A 15 -0.69 3.68 -4.20
C ASN A 15 -0.32 4.30 -2.86
N GLY A 16 0.57 5.30 -2.89
CA GLY A 16 1.01 6.02 -1.71
C GLY A 16 -0.15 6.70 -0.97
N VAL A 17 -0.94 7.49 -1.69
CA VAL A 17 -2.11 8.18 -1.13
C VAL A 17 -3.16 7.17 -0.67
N CYS A 18 -3.52 6.20 -1.50
CA CYS A 18 -4.53 5.20 -1.14
C CYS A 18 -4.14 4.40 0.09
N ALA A 19 -2.88 3.97 0.23
CA ALA A 19 -2.44 3.20 1.39
C ALA A 19 -2.36 4.07 2.66
N VAL A 20 -1.93 5.33 2.58
CA VAL A 20 -1.95 6.25 3.75
C VAL A 20 -3.39 6.55 4.17
N VAL A 21 -4.28 6.82 3.22
CA VAL A 21 -5.68 7.13 3.52
C VAL A 21 -6.38 5.91 4.10
N CYS A 22 -6.28 4.75 3.45
CA CYS A 22 -6.88 3.50 3.92
C CYS A 22 -6.32 3.08 5.29
N GLY A 23 -4.99 3.10 5.44
CA GLY A 23 -4.34 2.79 6.72
C GLY A 23 -4.73 3.77 7.83
N GLY A 24 -4.84 5.06 7.49
CA GLY A 24 -5.34 6.10 8.39
C GLY A 24 -6.76 5.85 8.87
N PHE A 25 -7.65 5.47 7.95
CA PHE A 25 -9.02 5.11 8.30
C PHE A 25 -9.11 3.86 9.16
N MET A 26 -8.33 2.82 8.87
CA MET A 26 -8.23 1.61 9.70
C MET A 26 -7.79 1.95 11.14
N MET A 27 -6.78 2.80 11.29
CA MET A 27 -6.31 3.27 12.61
C MET A 27 -7.35 4.13 13.33
N ALA A 28 -8.01 5.05 12.62
CA ALA A 28 -9.02 5.93 13.20
C ALA A 28 -10.28 5.16 13.64
N GLY A 29 -10.69 4.15 12.85
CA GLY A 29 -11.77 3.23 13.19
C GLY A 29 -11.45 2.42 14.45
N ALA A 30 -10.26 1.81 14.51
CA ALA A 30 -9.81 1.07 15.69
C ALA A 30 -9.72 1.94 16.95
N ALA A 31 -9.38 3.23 16.79
CA ALA A 31 -9.33 4.19 17.90
C ALA A 31 -10.71 4.78 18.30
N GLY A 32 -11.78 4.48 17.54
CA GLY A 32 -13.11 5.04 17.78
C GLY A 32 -13.23 6.55 17.50
N ILE A 33 -12.36 7.09 16.66
CA ILE A 33 -12.30 8.54 16.33
C ILE A 33 -12.98 8.82 14.98
N LEU A 34 -13.43 7.76 14.29
CA LEU A 34 -14.01 7.89 12.96
C LEU A 34 -15.38 8.59 13.03
N PRO A 35 -15.68 9.56 12.14
CA PRO A 35 -16.99 10.20 12.12
C PRO A 35 -18.09 9.18 11.79
N PRO A 36 -19.32 9.31 12.34
CA PRO A 36 -20.40 8.34 12.14
C PRO A 36 -20.76 8.10 10.67
N ALA A 37 -20.52 9.08 9.80
CA ALA A 37 -20.76 8.96 8.35
C ALA A 37 -19.83 7.94 7.66
N PHE A 38 -18.72 7.57 8.29
CA PHE A 38 -17.74 6.62 7.75
C PHE A 38 -17.78 5.26 8.46
N ASP A 39 -18.50 5.12 9.59
CA ASP A 39 -18.61 3.87 10.33
C ASP A 39 -19.22 2.75 9.48
N GLU A 40 -20.31 3.00 8.74
CA GLU A 40 -20.91 1.98 7.88
C GLU A 40 -20.02 1.61 6.68
N LEU A 41 -19.31 2.59 6.12
CA LEU A 41 -18.42 2.38 4.97
C LEU A 41 -17.17 1.59 5.34
N PHE A 42 -16.63 1.82 6.54
CA PHE A 42 -15.41 1.16 7.03
C PHE A 42 -15.67 -0.02 7.96
N GLY A 43 -16.91 -0.25 8.41
CA GLY A 43 -17.31 -1.45 9.15
C GLY A 43 -17.11 -2.75 8.36
N PHE A 44 -16.95 -2.67 7.03
CA PHE A 44 -16.48 -3.81 6.23
C PHE A 44 -15.09 -4.30 6.65
N PHE A 45 -14.21 -3.40 7.11
CA PHE A 45 -12.89 -3.78 7.59
C PHE A 45 -12.98 -4.54 8.92
N ASP A 46 -13.97 -4.25 9.78
CA ASP A 46 -14.16 -4.99 11.03
C ASP A 46 -14.53 -6.46 10.76
N LEU A 47 -15.19 -6.75 9.65
CA LEU A 47 -15.44 -8.13 9.20
C LEU A 47 -14.15 -8.90 8.87
N MET A 48 -13.04 -8.19 8.61
CA MET A 48 -11.73 -8.80 8.37
C MET A 48 -11.00 -9.13 9.69
N VAL A 49 -11.38 -8.54 10.83
CA VAL A 49 -10.69 -8.75 12.12
C VAL A 49 -10.65 -10.24 12.53
N PRO A 50 -11.75 -11.02 12.45
CA PRO A 50 -11.71 -12.45 12.75
C PRO A 50 -10.78 -13.26 11.82
N LEU A 51 -10.56 -12.79 10.59
CA LEU A 51 -9.62 -13.40 9.66
C LEU A 51 -8.18 -13.01 10.03
N ILE A 52 -7.95 -11.76 10.40
CA ILE A 52 -6.65 -11.25 10.87
C ILE A 52 -6.18 -11.98 12.13
N GLN A 53 -7.11 -12.29 13.05
CA GLN A 53 -6.83 -13.06 14.27
C GLN A 53 -6.39 -14.51 14.03
N ARG A 54 -6.64 -15.06 12.84
CA ARG A 54 -6.16 -16.41 12.46
C ARG A 54 -4.72 -16.41 11.94
N MET A 55 -4.14 -15.24 11.70
CA MET A 55 -2.76 -15.14 11.25
C MET A 55 -1.79 -15.52 12.37
N PRO A 56 -0.59 -16.06 12.04
CA PRO A 56 0.45 -16.37 13.01
C PRO A 56 1.16 -15.10 13.51
N LEU A 57 0.39 -14.13 13.99
CA LEU A 57 0.82 -12.84 14.51
C LEU A 57 0.47 -12.72 15.99
N PRO A 58 1.17 -11.86 16.75
CA PRO A 58 0.84 -11.62 18.15
C PRO A 58 -0.60 -11.10 18.31
N ALA A 59 -1.31 -11.60 19.33
CA ALA A 59 -2.72 -11.26 19.56
C ALA A 59 -2.99 -9.75 19.67
N TYR A 60 -2.04 -8.97 20.20
CA TYR A 60 -2.18 -7.52 20.30
C TYR A 60 -2.12 -6.81 18.93
N MET A 61 -1.48 -7.42 17.92
CA MET A 61 -1.44 -6.88 16.55
C MET A 61 -2.68 -7.25 15.74
N THR A 62 -3.41 -8.26 16.17
CA THR A 62 -4.59 -8.77 15.47
C THR A 62 -5.89 -8.47 16.21
N ALA A 63 -5.80 -7.81 17.38
CA ALA A 63 -6.96 -7.46 18.19
C ALA A 63 -7.91 -6.50 17.45
N ASP A 64 -7.33 -5.59 16.67
CA ASP A 64 -8.01 -4.55 15.92
C ASP A 64 -7.31 -4.26 14.58
N LEU A 65 -7.78 -3.25 13.86
CA LEU A 65 -7.23 -2.78 12.58
C LEU A 65 -6.13 -1.72 12.74
N PHE A 66 -5.76 -1.35 13.97
CA PHE A 66 -4.78 -0.29 14.18
C PHE A 66 -3.41 -0.69 13.62
N TRP A 67 -2.92 -1.87 14.00
CA TRP A 67 -1.62 -2.37 13.55
C TRP A 67 -1.59 -2.70 12.04
N PRO A 68 -2.58 -3.39 11.47
CA PRO A 68 -2.69 -3.55 10.02
C PRO A 68 -2.71 -2.22 9.26
N GLY A 69 -3.48 -1.24 9.75
CA GLY A 69 -3.57 0.08 9.14
C GLY A 69 -2.26 0.85 9.17
N LEU A 70 -1.57 0.82 10.32
CA LEU A 70 -0.24 1.42 10.47
C LEU A 70 0.78 0.76 9.53
N ALA A 71 0.78 -0.57 9.46
CA ALA A 71 1.66 -1.32 8.58
C ALA A 71 1.39 -0.99 7.10
N LEU A 72 0.12 -0.91 6.69
CA LEU A 72 -0.25 -0.51 5.33
C LEU A 72 0.24 0.90 4.99
N ALA A 73 0.01 1.85 5.89
CA ALA A 73 0.41 3.25 5.72
C ALA A 73 1.94 3.40 5.61
N LEU A 74 2.70 2.66 6.40
CA LEU A 74 4.17 2.73 6.38
C LEU A 74 4.78 1.95 5.20
N VAL A 75 4.44 0.67 5.06
CA VAL A 75 5.08 -0.23 4.12
C VAL A 75 4.69 0.11 2.68
N ASN A 76 3.41 0.41 2.42
CA ASN A 76 2.95 0.76 1.09
C ASN A 76 2.80 2.26 0.90
N GLY A 77 2.22 2.96 1.88
CA GLY A 77 1.97 4.40 1.76
C GLY A 77 3.26 5.22 1.66
N VAL A 78 4.05 5.23 2.73
CA VAL A 78 5.28 6.02 2.81
C VAL A 78 6.29 5.58 1.75
N ALA A 79 6.50 4.28 1.53
CA ALA A 79 7.44 3.80 0.52
C ALA A 79 7.13 4.33 -0.90
N ASN A 80 5.85 4.31 -1.29
CA ASN A 80 5.42 4.81 -2.59
C ASN A 80 5.45 6.36 -2.66
N LEU A 81 5.10 7.06 -1.58
CA LEU A 81 5.22 8.53 -1.54
C LEU A 81 6.67 9.01 -1.60
N VAL A 82 7.59 8.34 -0.91
CA VAL A 82 9.03 8.63 -0.98
C VAL A 82 9.54 8.44 -2.42
N ALA A 83 9.16 7.35 -3.09
CA ALA A 83 9.49 7.14 -4.50
C ALA A 83 8.92 8.27 -5.39
N ALA A 84 7.66 8.68 -5.16
CA ALA A 84 7.02 9.77 -5.88
C ALA A 84 7.72 11.13 -5.70
N VAL A 85 8.16 11.46 -4.47
CA VAL A 85 8.91 12.68 -4.18
C VAL A 85 10.29 12.63 -4.82
N LEU A 86 10.99 11.49 -4.77
CA LEU A 86 12.30 11.34 -5.40
C LEU A 86 12.26 11.52 -6.91
N PHE A 87 11.15 11.20 -7.59
CA PHE A 87 11.00 11.52 -9.02
C PHE A 87 11.06 13.03 -9.33
N ALA A 88 10.82 13.91 -8.35
CA ALA A 88 10.99 15.35 -8.50
C ALA A 88 12.44 15.82 -8.27
N CYS A 89 13.26 15.03 -7.58
CA CYS A 89 14.62 15.45 -7.15
C CYS A 89 15.75 14.70 -7.84
N ASN A 90 15.67 13.37 -8.02
CA ASN A 90 16.75 12.54 -8.54
C ASN A 90 16.24 11.23 -9.17
N ASP A 91 16.40 11.09 -10.49
CA ASP A 91 15.88 9.96 -11.26
C ASP A 91 16.54 8.61 -10.96
N GLY A 92 17.82 8.58 -10.64
CA GLY A 92 18.53 7.34 -10.31
C GLY A 92 18.03 6.74 -9.00
N ARG A 93 17.91 7.58 -7.96
CA ARG A 93 17.38 7.14 -6.65
C ARG A 93 15.89 6.84 -6.72
N ALA A 94 15.12 7.62 -7.48
CA ALA A 94 13.69 7.39 -7.66
C ALA A 94 13.39 6.01 -8.25
N ARG A 95 14.20 5.56 -9.23
CA ARG A 95 14.05 4.22 -9.82
C ARG A 95 14.25 3.11 -8.78
N SER A 96 15.33 3.16 -8.01
CA SER A 96 15.60 2.14 -6.98
C SER A 96 14.50 2.10 -5.92
N TRP A 97 14.01 3.27 -5.49
CA TRP A 97 12.90 3.35 -4.54
C TRP A 97 11.57 2.88 -5.13
N ALA A 98 11.28 3.17 -6.40
CA ALA A 98 10.07 2.69 -7.05
C ALA A 98 10.05 1.17 -7.23
N LEU A 99 11.22 0.56 -7.50
CA LEU A 99 11.39 -0.89 -7.51
C LEU A 99 11.16 -1.50 -6.13
N PHE A 100 11.74 -0.90 -5.10
CA PHE A 100 11.55 -1.34 -3.71
C PHE A 100 10.09 -1.24 -3.28
N ALA A 101 9.44 -0.09 -3.53
CA ALA A 101 8.03 0.11 -3.21
C ALA A 101 7.09 -0.82 -4.00
N GLY A 102 7.40 -1.10 -5.27
CA GLY A 102 6.66 -2.06 -6.08
C GLY A 102 6.80 -3.49 -5.56
N ALA A 103 8.00 -3.90 -5.14
CA ALA A 103 8.25 -5.20 -4.53
C ALA A 103 7.52 -5.34 -3.19
N LEU A 104 7.54 -4.30 -2.34
CA LEU A 104 6.78 -4.28 -1.09
C LEU A 104 5.28 -4.45 -1.33
N LEU A 105 4.72 -3.75 -2.32
CA LEU A 105 3.31 -3.89 -2.67
C LEU A 105 2.97 -5.30 -3.15
N ILE A 106 3.82 -5.90 -3.99
CA ILE A 106 3.64 -7.28 -4.44
C ILE A 106 3.66 -8.25 -3.26
N VAL A 107 4.63 -8.13 -2.37
CA VAL A 107 4.76 -9.01 -1.19
C VAL A 107 3.56 -8.83 -0.26
N TRP A 108 3.13 -7.59 -0.03
CA TRP A 108 1.94 -7.29 0.77
C TRP A 108 0.69 -7.93 0.17
N CYS A 109 0.43 -7.73 -1.12
CA CYS A 109 -0.74 -8.30 -1.78
C CYS A 109 -0.68 -9.83 -1.85
N ALA A 110 0.50 -10.42 -2.05
CA ALA A 110 0.66 -11.87 -2.00
C ALA A 110 0.35 -12.42 -0.60
N PHE A 111 0.83 -11.75 0.45
CA PHE A 111 0.51 -12.09 1.83
C PHE A 111 -1.00 -11.99 2.09
N GLU A 112 -1.63 -10.87 1.71
CA GLU A 112 -3.09 -10.72 1.84
C GLU A 112 -3.84 -11.80 1.06
N LEU A 113 -3.45 -12.15 -0.16
CA LEU A 113 -4.17 -13.19 -0.92
C LEU A 113 -4.06 -14.59 -0.31
N VAL A 114 -2.99 -14.88 0.42
CA VAL A 114 -2.81 -16.16 1.12
C VAL A 114 -3.68 -16.24 2.38
N TYR A 115 -3.75 -15.17 3.17
CA TYR A 115 -4.42 -15.19 4.49
C TYR A 115 -5.81 -14.54 4.50
N LEU A 116 -6.06 -13.58 3.61
CA LEU A 116 -7.21 -12.69 3.50
C LEU A 116 -7.61 -12.51 2.01
N PRO A 117 -8.06 -13.57 1.31
CA PRO A 117 -8.34 -13.50 -0.11
C PRO A 117 -9.39 -12.43 -0.39
N ASN A 118 -8.97 -11.36 -1.08
CA ASN A 118 -9.83 -10.24 -1.40
C ASN A 118 -9.53 -9.70 -2.83
N PRO A 119 -10.55 -9.24 -3.55
CA PRO A 119 -10.39 -8.78 -4.94
C PRO A 119 -9.54 -7.51 -5.05
N VAL A 120 -9.46 -6.70 -3.99
CA VAL A 120 -8.69 -5.45 -3.96
C VAL A 120 -7.19 -5.76 -4.05
N SER A 121 -6.69 -6.74 -3.30
CA SER A 121 -5.29 -7.18 -3.36
C SER A 121 -4.92 -7.78 -4.70
N VAL A 122 -5.85 -8.40 -5.45
CA VAL A 122 -5.58 -8.84 -6.83
C VAL A 122 -5.30 -7.65 -7.74
N ILE A 123 -6.12 -6.58 -7.63
CA ILE A 123 -5.95 -5.37 -8.42
C ILE A 123 -4.61 -4.70 -8.08
N TYR A 124 -4.32 -4.51 -6.78
CA TYR A 124 -3.06 -3.90 -6.34
C TYR A 124 -1.84 -4.75 -6.64
N LEU A 125 -1.96 -6.08 -6.69
CA LEU A 125 -0.88 -6.97 -7.15
C LEU A 125 -0.53 -6.69 -8.61
N VAL A 126 -1.55 -6.58 -9.49
CA VAL A 126 -1.33 -6.22 -10.90
C VAL A 126 -0.69 -4.84 -11.01
N ILE A 127 -1.18 -3.85 -10.25
CA ILE A 127 -0.60 -2.51 -10.21
C ILE A 127 0.87 -2.55 -9.75
N GLY A 128 1.19 -3.33 -8.72
CA GLY A 128 2.55 -3.51 -8.21
C GLY A 128 3.48 -4.18 -9.21
N LEU A 129 2.99 -5.17 -9.96
CA LEU A 129 3.72 -5.81 -11.06
C LEU A 129 4.01 -4.81 -12.18
N VAL A 130 3.01 -4.01 -12.58
CA VAL A 130 3.16 -2.97 -13.60
C VAL A 130 4.16 -1.90 -13.14
N GLN A 131 4.05 -1.43 -11.88
CA GLN A 131 4.99 -0.48 -11.29
C GLN A 131 6.42 -1.00 -11.34
N THR A 132 6.64 -2.23 -10.88
CA THR A 132 7.96 -2.88 -10.83
C THR A 132 8.52 -3.06 -12.23
N ALA A 133 7.73 -3.58 -13.18
CA ALA A 133 8.14 -3.78 -14.56
C ALA A 133 8.51 -2.46 -15.25
N CYS A 134 7.66 -1.43 -15.12
CA CYS A 134 7.93 -0.12 -15.70
C CYS A 134 9.16 0.56 -15.07
N ALA A 135 9.38 0.40 -13.76
CA ALA A 135 10.58 0.91 -13.09
C ALA A 135 11.85 0.13 -13.50
N ALA A 136 11.74 -1.15 -13.80
CA ALA A 136 12.85 -1.97 -14.28
C ALA A 136 13.30 -1.57 -15.69
N VAL A 137 12.38 -1.25 -16.60
CA VAL A 137 12.71 -0.82 -17.97
C VAL A 137 13.08 0.66 -18.09
N MET A 138 12.83 1.47 -17.05
CA MET A 138 13.28 2.86 -17.02
C MET A 138 14.81 2.94 -17.10
N ARG A 139 15.31 3.61 -18.15
CA ARG A 139 16.72 4.00 -18.22
C ARG A 139 16.95 5.21 -17.30
N PRO A 140 18.05 5.24 -16.53
CA PRO A 140 18.41 6.43 -15.76
C PRO A 140 18.55 7.60 -16.74
N ALA A 141 17.98 8.75 -16.38
CA ALA A 141 18.26 9.99 -17.10
C ALA A 141 19.77 10.25 -16.95
N ARG A 142 20.48 10.31 -18.08
CA ARG A 142 21.89 10.74 -18.11
C ARG A 142 21.95 12.22 -17.78
#